data_AF-A0A6N7Q146-F1
#
_entry.id   AF-A0A6N7Q146-F1
#
_cell.length_a   1.000
_cell.length_b   1.000
_cell.length_c   1.000
_cell.angle_alpha   90.00
_cell.angle_beta   90.00
_cell.angle_gamma   90.00
#
_symmetry.space_group_name_H-M   'P 1'
#
loop_
_entity.id
_entity.type
_entity.pdbx_description
1 polymer ?
#
loop_
_entity_poly.entity_id
_entity_poly.type
_entity_poly.pdbx_seq_one_letter_code
_entity_poly.pdbx_strand_id
1 'polypeptide(L)'
;MTLPAIDDLSTFGGILSDYTEVVDPTTDLPALASNQVRADVAAMTRLCPRAFVIWTNDGSDGTVVTFDSVVGSSSSYYPTYYPTITKQATGHWRLTFTASVTDFLGETQFWNFRYGEGCMLSSTFGTAQVVKVAPNIVDAYLFDAAGAASDFAGSNILTRVY
;
A
#
# COMPACT_ATOMS: atom_id res chain seq x y z
N MET A 1 -14.22 19.90 4.03
CA MET A 1 -14.27 18.55 3.43
C MET A 1 -12.88 17.96 3.52
N THR A 2 -12.71 16.94 4.35
CA THR A 2 -11.45 16.20 4.48
C THR A 2 -11.32 15.26 3.29
N LEU A 3 -10.36 15.58 2.42
CA LEU A 3 -10.01 14.72 1.30
C LEU A 3 -9.03 13.63 1.75
N PRO A 4 -9.08 12.44 1.11
CA PRO A 4 -10.03 12.08 0.08
C PRO A 4 -11.41 11.77 0.66
N ALA A 5 -12.47 12.26 -0.01
CA ALA A 5 -13.81 11.75 0.21
C ALA A 5 -13.82 10.32 -0.32
N ILE A 6 -13.61 9.34 0.57
CA ILE A 6 -13.90 7.95 0.26
C ILE A 6 -15.42 7.86 0.32
N ASP A 7 -16.05 7.85 -0.85
CA ASP A 7 -17.48 7.60 -0.97
C ASP A 7 -17.79 6.19 -0.44
N ASP A 8 -18.80 6.08 0.42
CA ASP A 8 -19.22 4.81 1.01
C ASP A 8 -19.95 3.96 -0.03
N LEU A 9 -19.34 2.82 -0.39
CA LEU A 9 -19.87 1.79 -1.29
C LEU A 9 -21.23 1.23 -0.85
N SER A 10 -21.64 1.42 0.42
CA SER A 10 -22.99 1.08 0.88
C SER A 10 -24.09 1.84 0.13
N THR A 11 -23.76 2.97 -0.50
CA THR A 11 -24.73 3.85 -1.19
C THR A 11 -25.03 3.41 -2.63
N PHE A 12 -24.13 2.69 -3.32
CA PHE A 12 -24.27 2.38 -4.75
C PHE A 12 -24.22 0.89 -5.14
N GLY A 13 -24.22 -0.03 -4.17
CA GLY A 13 -24.40 -1.46 -4.42
C GLY A 13 -23.15 -2.24 -4.06
N GLY A 14 -23.27 -3.07 -3.02
CA GLY A 14 -22.25 -4.06 -2.66
C GLY A 14 -22.05 -5.11 -3.76
N ILE A 15 -21.47 -6.25 -3.40
CA ILE A 15 -21.25 -7.37 -4.32
C ILE A 15 -22.56 -7.68 -5.05
N LEU A 16 -22.58 -7.48 -6.37
CA LEU A 16 -23.72 -7.85 -7.19
C LEU A 16 -23.86 -9.37 -7.16
N SER A 17 -25.09 -9.86 -6.99
CA SER A 17 -25.45 -11.27 -7.11
C SER A 17 -26.34 -11.46 -8.32
N ASP A 18 -26.27 -12.65 -8.92
CA ASP A 18 -27.13 -13.00 -10.04
C ASP A 18 -28.59 -13.06 -9.58
N TYR A 19 -29.47 -12.32 -10.26
CA TYR A 19 -30.91 -12.39 -9.99
C TYR A 19 -31.52 -13.69 -10.55
N THR A 20 -30.95 -14.22 -11.63
CA THR A 20 -31.29 -15.50 -12.27
C THR A 20 -30.01 -16.18 -12.71
N GLU A 21 -30.03 -17.52 -12.80
CA GLU A 21 -28.87 -18.26 -13.32
C GLU A 21 -28.51 -17.81 -14.74
N VAL A 22 -27.21 -17.84 -15.05
CA VAL A 22 -26.69 -17.61 -16.40
C VAL A 22 -27.14 -18.77 -17.28
N VAL A 23 -28.06 -18.51 -18.22
CA VAL A 23 -28.61 -19.55 -19.11
C VAL A 23 -27.72 -19.67 -20.36
N ASP A 24 -27.27 -18.55 -20.92
CA ASP A 24 -26.36 -18.52 -22.05
C ASP A 24 -25.12 -17.65 -21.73
N PRO A 25 -23.93 -18.24 -21.53
CA PRO A 25 -22.72 -17.50 -21.17
C PRO A 25 -22.17 -16.61 -22.30
N THR A 26 -22.77 -16.62 -23.50
CA THR A 26 -22.39 -15.74 -24.61
C THR A 26 -23.18 -14.44 -24.66
N THR A 27 -24.39 -14.40 -24.07
CA THR A 27 -25.24 -13.21 -23.99
C THR A 27 -25.40 -12.69 -22.56
N ASP A 28 -25.29 -13.56 -21.56
CA ASP A 28 -25.53 -13.26 -20.16
C ASP A 28 -24.18 -13.10 -19.44
N LEU A 29 -23.97 -11.95 -18.81
CA LEU A 29 -22.78 -11.70 -17.99
C LEU A 29 -23.09 -12.00 -16.52
N PRO A 30 -22.43 -12.98 -15.88
CA PRO A 30 -22.60 -13.21 -14.45
C PRO A 30 -22.20 -11.97 -13.64
N ALA A 31 -22.94 -11.72 -12.57
CA ALA A 31 -22.70 -10.62 -11.65
C ALA A 31 -21.28 -10.67 -11.06
N LEU A 32 -20.73 -11.87 -10.84
CA LEU A 32 -19.34 -12.06 -10.42
C LEU A 32 -18.34 -11.48 -11.44
N ALA A 33 -18.53 -11.76 -12.73
CA ALA A 33 -17.66 -11.21 -13.78
C ALA A 33 -17.80 -9.69 -13.89
N SER A 34 -19.00 -9.15 -13.70
CA SER A 34 -19.22 -7.70 -13.64
C SER A 34 -18.52 -7.06 -12.43
N ASN A 35 -18.58 -7.69 -11.26
CA ASN A 35 -17.84 -7.25 -10.06
C ASN A 35 -16.33 -7.26 -10.32
N GLN A 36 -15.82 -8.31 -10.99
CA GLN A 36 -14.40 -8.42 -11.34
C GLN A 36 -13.96 -7.38 -12.36
N VAL A 37 -14.74 -7.11 -13.41
CA VAL A 37 -14.40 -6.04 -14.36
C VAL A 37 -14.38 -4.67 -13.66
N ARG A 38 -15.32 -4.41 -12.74
CA ARG A 38 -15.32 -3.17 -11.94
C ARG A 38 -14.12 -3.12 -10.98
N ALA A 39 -13.70 -4.27 -10.44
CA ALA A 39 -12.46 -4.45 -9.69
C ALA A 39 -11.25 -3.96 -10.46
N ASP A 40 -11.12 -4.55 -11.64
CA ASP A 40 -9.95 -4.39 -12.47
C ASP A 40 -9.92 -2.97 -13.02
N VAL A 41 -11.07 -2.40 -13.41
CA VAL A 41 -11.17 -0.99 -13.83
C VAL A 41 -10.78 -0.04 -12.68
N ALA A 42 -11.24 -0.29 -11.45
CA ALA A 42 -10.81 0.49 -10.29
C ALA A 42 -9.29 0.38 -10.08
N ALA A 43 -8.73 -0.83 -10.20
CA ALA A 43 -7.30 -1.09 -10.11
C ALA A 43 -6.49 -0.48 -11.28
N MET A 44 -7.06 -0.36 -12.48
CA MET A 44 -6.41 0.27 -13.64
C MET A 44 -6.20 1.77 -13.46
N THR A 45 -7.07 2.46 -12.71
CA THR A 45 -6.80 3.85 -12.30
C THR A 45 -5.72 3.97 -11.22
N ARG A 46 -5.39 2.86 -10.55
CA ARG A 46 -4.28 2.74 -9.59
C ARG A 46 -2.96 2.36 -10.28
N LEU A 47 -2.59 3.04 -11.38
CA LEU A 47 -1.21 3.09 -11.94
C LEU A 47 -0.16 3.68 -10.97
N CYS A 48 -0.55 3.81 -9.71
CA CYS A 48 0.13 4.29 -8.53
C CYS A 48 0.85 3.10 -7.84
N PRO A 49 1.80 3.36 -6.93
CA PRO A 49 2.50 2.33 -6.17
C PRO A 49 1.56 1.25 -5.60
N ARG A 50 2.04 -0.01 -5.58
CA ARG A 50 1.39 -1.15 -4.93
C ARG A 50 1.03 -0.85 -3.48
N ALA A 51 1.93 -0.16 -2.79
CA ALA A 51 1.68 0.40 -1.48
C ALA A 51 2.43 1.73 -1.28
N PHE A 52 1.79 2.61 -0.52
CA PHE A 52 2.30 3.87 -0.04
C PHE A 52 2.32 3.81 1.47
N VAL A 53 3.44 4.17 2.09
CA VAL A 53 3.62 4.17 3.55
C VAL A 53 4.26 5.49 3.94
N ILE A 54 3.57 6.30 4.73
CA ILE A 54 4.23 7.33 5.54
C ILE A 54 4.48 6.71 6.90
N TRP A 55 5.73 6.76 7.34
CA TRP A 55 6.15 6.29 8.64
C TRP A 55 7.06 7.30 9.31
N THR A 56 7.15 7.23 10.63
CA THR A 56 8.09 7.99 11.43
C THR A 56 8.93 7.02 12.26
N ASN A 57 10.03 7.52 12.82
CA ASN A 57 10.84 6.76 13.76
C ASN A 57 11.29 7.64 14.91
N ASP A 58 11.60 7.05 16.05
CA ASP A 58 12.19 7.74 17.21
C ASP A 58 13.70 7.51 17.32
N GLY A 59 14.32 6.99 16.26
CA GLY A 59 15.70 6.53 16.23
C GLY A 59 15.90 5.07 16.66
N SER A 60 14.87 4.38 17.18
CA SER A 60 14.95 2.96 17.54
C SER A 60 13.84 2.15 16.88
N ASP A 61 12.60 2.62 16.98
CA ASP A 61 11.40 1.97 16.46
C ASP A 61 10.75 2.79 15.35
N GLY A 62 10.16 2.08 14.38
CA GLY A 62 9.42 2.68 13.27
C GLY A 62 7.92 2.52 13.44
N THR A 63 7.16 3.59 13.25
CA THR A 63 5.70 3.59 13.35
C THR A 63 5.05 4.04 12.04
N VAL A 64 4.07 3.29 11.55
CA VAL A 64 3.26 3.68 10.40
C VAL A 64 2.32 4.82 10.79
N VAL A 65 2.41 5.94 10.09
CA VAL A 65 1.55 7.12 10.26
C VAL A 65 0.37 7.06 9.29
N THR A 66 0.63 6.66 8.05
CA THR A 66 -0.39 6.55 7.01
C THR A 66 0.01 5.43 6.04
N PHE A 67 -0.98 4.70 5.56
CA PHE A 67 -0.80 3.70 4.52
C PHE A 67 -1.86 3.89 3.45
N ASP A 68 -1.59 3.45 2.23
CA ASP A 68 -2.58 3.16 1.21
C ASP A 68 -2.02 2.07 0.28
N SER A 69 -2.88 1.32 -0.39
CA SER A 69 -2.43 0.24 -1.28
C SER A 69 -3.40 -0.07 -2.41
N VAL A 70 -2.92 -0.87 -3.36
CA VAL A 70 -3.71 -1.32 -4.51
C VAL A 70 -4.90 -2.21 -4.12
N VAL A 71 -4.91 -2.77 -2.91
CA VAL A 71 -6.06 -3.54 -2.38
C VAL A 71 -7.03 -2.69 -1.56
N GLY A 72 -6.73 -1.40 -1.38
CA GLY A 72 -7.59 -0.42 -0.70
C GLY A 72 -7.03 0.06 0.63
N SER A 73 -7.82 0.95 1.25
CA SER A 73 -7.47 1.71 2.47
C SER A 73 -8.63 1.77 3.48
N SER A 74 -9.59 0.83 3.43
CA SER A 74 -10.67 0.82 4.42
C SER A 74 -10.12 0.47 5.81
N SER A 75 -10.83 0.91 6.85
CA SER A 75 -10.46 0.66 8.25
C SER A 75 -10.39 -0.82 8.62
N SER A 76 -10.96 -1.72 7.81
CA SER A 76 -10.86 -3.18 7.96
C SER A 76 -9.59 -3.79 7.36
N TYR A 77 -8.93 -3.09 6.42
CA TYR A 77 -7.60 -3.46 5.91
C TYR A 77 -6.48 -2.95 6.85
N TYR A 78 -6.78 -1.94 7.67
CA TYR A 78 -5.92 -1.48 8.74
C TYR A 78 -6.26 -2.13 10.08
N PRO A 79 -5.27 -2.54 10.91
CA PRO A 79 -3.82 -2.51 10.73
C PRO A 79 -3.22 -3.79 10.11
N THR A 80 -4.05 -4.74 9.64
CA THR A 80 -3.63 -6.08 9.22
C THR A 80 -2.53 -6.08 8.15
N TYR A 81 -2.55 -5.12 7.22
CA TYR A 81 -1.59 -5.05 6.11
C TYR A 81 -0.47 -4.02 6.31
N TYR A 82 -0.35 -3.44 7.51
CA TYR A 82 0.78 -2.55 7.81
C TYR A 82 2.10 -3.32 7.77
N PRO A 83 3.14 -2.73 7.18
CA PRO A 83 4.46 -3.32 7.25
C PRO A 83 4.96 -3.21 8.69
N THR A 84 5.67 -4.24 9.13
CA THR A 84 6.51 -4.12 10.32
C THR A 84 7.78 -3.37 9.94
N ILE A 85 8.08 -2.29 10.66
CA ILE A 85 9.24 -1.44 10.42
C ILE A 85 10.28 -1.71 11.49
N THR A 86 11.48 -2.10 11.08
CA THR A 86 12.56 -2.46 12.01
C THR A 86 13.85 -1.76 11.62
N LYS A 87 14.57 -1.24 12.62
CA LYS A 87 15.89 -0.67 12.40
C LYS A 87 16.90 -1.80 12.12
N GLN A 88 17.72 -1.62 11.10
CA GLN A 88 18.82 -2.53 10.76
C GLN A 88 20.17 -1.91 11.15
N ALA A 89 20.32 -0.62 10.89
CA ALA A 89 21.45 0.21 11.33
C ALA A 89 21.01 1.69 11.35
N THR A 90 21.89 2.60 11.79
CA THR A 90 21.65 4.04 11.64
C THR A 90 21.43 4.38 10.17
N GLY A 91 20.31 5.04 9.87
CA GLY A 91 19.91 5.39 8.51
C GLY A 91 19.51 4.19 7.64
N HIS A 92 19.28 3.00 8.22
CA HIS A 92 18.86 1.81 7.47
C HIS A 92 17.72 1.10 8.19
N TRP A 93 16.57 1.06 7.51
CA TRP A 93 15.31 0.55 8.04
C TRP A 93 14.73 -0.50 7.10
N ARG A 94 14.13 -1.55 7.65
CA ARG A 94 13.47 -2.60 6.88
C ARG A 94 11.97 -2.56 7.09
N LEU A 95 11.23 -2.50 6.00
CA LEU A 95 9.77 -2.60 5.97
C LEU A 95 9.39 -3.99 5.45
N THR A 96 8.73 -4.77 6.30
CA THR A 96 8.28 -6.13 5.99
C THR A 96 6.75 -6.16 5.92
N PHE A 97 6.22 -6.33 4.72
CA PHE A 97 4.78 -6.48 4.49
C PHE A 97 4.36 -7.92 4.75
N THR A 98 3.07 -8.17 4.94
CA THR A 98 2.50 -9.53 4.93
C THR A 98 2.90 -10.25 3.64
N ALA A 99 2.90 -11.58 3.60
CA ALA A 99 3.24 -12.29 2.36
C ALA A 99 2.18 -12.12 1.26
N SER A 100 0.92 -12.02 1.69
CA SER A 100 -0.25 -11.91 0.83
C SER A 100 -1.25 -10.88 1.36
N VAL A 101 -2.17 -10.52 0.48
CA VAL A 101 -3.34 -9.67 0.71
C VAL A 101 -4.56 -10.37 0.17
N THR A 102 -5.68 -10.23 0.87
CA THR A 102 -6.99 -10.59 0.33
C THR A 102 -7.54 -9.38 -0.41
N ASP A 103 -7.92 -9.54 -1.66
CA ASP A 103 -8.60 -8.46 -2.40
C ASP A 103 -10.07 -8.34 -1.98
N PHE A 104 -10.78 -7.37 -2.56
CA PHE A 104 -12.16 -7.12 -2.16
C PHE A 104 -13.15 -8.20 -2.60
N LEU A 105 -12.76 -9.11 -3.51
CA LEU A 105 -13.56 -10.28 -3.90
C LEU A 105 -13.30 -11.47 -2.98
N GLY A 106 -12.37 -11.35 -2.02
CA GLY A 106 -12.00 -12.42 -1.11
C GLY A 106 -10.84 -13.30 -1.62
N GLU A 107 -10.26 -12.97 -2.76
CA GLU A 107 -9.18 -13.75 -3.37
C GLU A 107 -7.83 -13.38 -2.77
N THR A 108 -6.97 -14.39 -2.57
CA THR A 108 -5.63 -14.16 -2.01
C THR A 108 -4.62 -13.86 -3.11
N GLN A 109 -3.93 -12.73 -2.99
CA GLN A 109 -2.87 -12.29 -3.89
C GLN A 109 -1.55 -12.08 -3.14
N PHE A 110 -0.43 -12.31 -3.80
CA PHE A 110 0.91 -12.10 -3.23
C PHE A 110 1.48 -10.74 -3.63
N TRP A 111 2.18 -10.08 -2.72
CA TRP A 111 2.99 -8.92 -3.09
C TRP A 111 4.12 -9.32 -4.03
N ASN A 112 4.39 -8.47 -5.02
CA ASN A 112 5.44 -8.71 -6.00
C ASN A 112 6.26 -7.46 -6.31
N PHE A 113 6.72 -6.75 -5.29
CA PHE A 113 7.44 -5.48 -5.47
C PHE A 113 8.58 -5.61 -6.48
N ARG A 114 8.75 -4.56 -7.29
CA ARG A 114 9.73 -4.41 -8.37
C ARG A 114 10.79 -3.41 -7.99
N TYR A 115 10.38 -2.26 -7.47
CA TYR A 115 11.26 -1.20 -6.97
C TYR A 115 10.53 -0.37 -5.91
N GLY A 116 11.26 0.57 -5.30
CA GLY A 116 10.65 1.54 -4.40
C GLY A 116 11.28 2.92 -4.54
N GLU A 117 10.59 3.89 -3.97
CA GLU A 117 11.00 5.30 -3.92
C GLU A 117 10.84 5.83 -2.50
N GLY A 118 11.80 6.66 -2.08
CA GLY A 118 11.80 7.31 -0.78
C GLY A 118 11.67 8.82 -0.93
N CYS A 119 10.97 9.47 0.01
CA CYS A 119 10.94 10.93 0.11
C CYS A 119 10.93 11.34 1.58
N MET A 120 11.75 12.32 1.94
CA MET A 120 11.75 12.92 3.27
C MET A 120 10.63 13.96 3.35
N LEU A 121 9.67 13.75 4.26
CA LEU A 121 8.60 14.70 4.56
C LEU A 121 8.95 15.47 5.84
N SER A 122 10.08 16.18 5.79
CA SER A 122 10.66 16.90 6.93
C SER A 122 11.09 18.31 6.53
N SER A 123 11.18 19.20 7.52
CA SER A 123 11.82 20.51 7.36
C SER A 123 13.35 20.40 7.32
N THR A 124 13.91 19.29 7.79
CA THR A 124 15.34 19.00 7.71
C THR A 124 15.62 18.31 6.39
N PHE A 125 16.54 18.87 5.59
CA PHE A 125 16.90 18.28 4.31
C PHE A 125 17.59 16.92 4.51
N GLY A 126 17.14 15.94 3.73
CA GLY A 126 17.69 14.59 3.71
C GLY A 126 17.24 13.86 2.45
N THR A 127 17.90 12.75 2.16
CA THR A 127 17.57 11.87 1.03
C THR A 127 17.13 10.51 1.57
N ALA A 128 16.08 9.96 0.97
CA ALA A 128 15.61 8.61 1.24
C ALA A 128 15.70 7.78 -0.04
N GLN A 129 16.38 6.64 0.02
CA GLN A 129 16.45 5.65 -1.04
C GLN A 129 15.73 4.38 -0.59
N VAL A 130 14.98 3.75 -1.48
CA VAL A 130 14.29 2.49 -1.17
C VAL A 130 14.77 1.40 -2.12
N VAL A 131 15.15 0.26 -1.54
CA VAL A 131 15.70 -0.89 -2.27
C VAL A 131 14.85 -2.11 -1.97
N LYS A 132 14.45 -2.82 -3.01
CA LYS A 132 13.77 -4.10 -2.87
C LYS A 132 14.74 -5.16 -2.35
N VAL A 133 14.32 -5.90 -1.32
CA VAL A 133 15.06 -7.04 -0.76
C VAL A 133 14.38 -8.36 -1.14
N ALA A 134 13.05 -8.42 -1.06
CA ALA A 134 12.24 -9.60 -1.36
C ALA A 134 10.89 -9.17 -1.97
N PRO A 135 10.03 -10.11 -2.41
CA PRO A 135 8.73 -9.76 -3.02
C PRO A 135 7.82 -8.89 -2.13
N ASN A 136 7.95 -9.01 -0.80
CA ASN A 136 7.18 -8.29 0.22
C ASN A 136 8.08 -7.53 1.22
N ILE A 137 9.37 -7.32 0.91
CA ILE A 137 10.34 -6.68 1.82
C ILE A 137 11.12 -5.62 1.06
N VAL A 138 11.18 -4.42 1.63
CA VAL A 138 12.03 -3.32 1.14
C VAL A 138 12.85 -2.73 2.28
N ASP A 139 14.04 -2.26 1.94
CA ASP A 139 14.90 -1.49 2.84
C ASP A 139 14.86 -0.01 2.45
N ALA A 140 14.69 0.87 3.43
CA ALA A 140 14.80 2.30 3.31
C ALA A 140 16.14 2.78 3.89
N TYR A 141 16.93 3.45 3.07
CA TYR A 141 18.19 4.08 3.44
C TYR A 141 18.01 5.59 3.52
N LEU A 142 18.46 6.19 4.60
CA LEU A 142 18.28 7.59 4.93
C LEU A 142 19.64 8.26 5.12
N PHE A 143 19.85 9.36 4.41
CA PHE A 143 21.10 10.11 4.41
C PHE A 143 20.85 11.61 4.61
N ASP A 144 21.73 12.26 5.35
CA ASP A 144 21.76 13.72 5.49
C ASP A 144 22.25 14.43 4.22
N ALA A 145 22.26 15.76 4.27
CA ALA A 145 22.73 16.61 3.18
C ALA A 145 24.20 16.35 2.79
N ALA A 146 25.00 15.82 3.72
CA ALA A 146 26.41 15.48 3.52
C ALA A 146 26.61 14.02 3.05
N GLY A 147 25.52 13.25 2.93
CA GLY A 147 25.55 11.83 2.55
C GLY A 147 25.88 10.88 3.70
N ALA A 148 25.89 11.34 4.95
CA ALA A 148 26.07 10.48 6.12
C ALA A 148 24.74 9.83 6.52
N ALA A 149 24.80 8.58 6.98
CA ALA A 149 23.61 7.85 7.41
C ALA A 149 22.99 8.50 8.65
N SER A 150 21.67 8.75 8.62
CA SER A 150 20.95 9.42 9.69
C SER A 150 19.53 8.89 9.80
N ASP A 151 19.02 8.72 11.01
CA ASP A 151 17.66 8.21 11.23
C ASP A 151 16.58 9.29 11.09
N PHE A 152 16.96 10.57 11.23
CA PHE A 152 16.02 11.69 11.24
C PHE A 152 14.85 11.48 12.22
N ALA A 153 15.16 11.08 13.46
CA ALA A 153 14.16 10.81 14.49
C ALA A 153 13.11 11.94 14.59
N GLY A 154 11.84 11.56 14.64
CA GLY A 154 10.67 12.44 14.64
C GLY A 154 10.24 12.97 13.26
N SER A 155 11.02 12.71 12.19
CA SER A 155 10.63 13.08 10.83
C SER A 155 9.69 12.05 10.22
N ASN A 156 8.84 12.50 9.29
CA ASN A 156 8.05 11.61 8.46
C ASN A 156 8.84 11.23 7.20
N ILE A 157 8.82 9.94 6.87
CA ILE A 157 9.42 9.38 5.67
C ILE A 157 8.31 8.75 4.85
N LEU A 158 8.25 9.12 3.58
CA LEU A 158 7.40 8.50 2.59
C LEU A 158 8.18 7.38 1.88
N THR A 159 7.63 6.17 1.91
CA THR A 159 8.06 5.02 1.13
C THR A 159 6.96 4.58 0.19
N ARG A 160 7.26 4.56 -1.11
CA ARG A 160 6.38 4.01 -2.16
C ARG A 160 7.01 2.75 -2.73
N VAL A 161 6.21 1.71 -2.94
CA VAL A 161 6.66 0.45 -3.54
C VAL A 161 5.78 0.10 -4.73
N TYR A 162 6.37 -0.38 -5.81
CA TYR A 162 5.73 -0.62 -7.11
C TYR A 162 5.87 -2.07 -7.55
#